data_AF-A0A7R9MLH9-F1
#
_entry.id   AF-A0A7R9MLH9-F1
#
_cell.length_a   1.000
_cell.length_b   1.000
_cell.length_c   1.000
_cell.angle_alpha   90.00
_cell.angle_beta   90.00
_cell.angle_gamma   90.00
#
_symmetry.space_group_name_H-M   'P 1'
#
loop_
_entity.id
_entity.type
_entity.pdbx_description
1 polymer ?
#
loop_
_entity_poly.entity_id
_entity_poly.type
_entity_poly.pdbx_seq_one_letter_code
_entity_poly.pdbx_strand_id
1 'polypeptide(L)'
;MHANGIPDENIIVFHYDDIANNQDNKYPGKVINWPEGPDVYHDVPKDYTGNEVTPENFLKVLAGDKELENAGKKVLKSGPDDHVFVFFDDHDLVCFPETYLYASNLTQTLKDMHKNNKYSKLVFYIEACESGSMFYKHLPTDINIYATTASLPDEGSWDMYPDTFLGTSLADLYSERWMEFSEQHDLRTATLQEQFDYTMKMTNMSHCQQYGDLSIAKLPVADFLGYKQTTAPVVYERDVPFESTNNRDSELVMAQKLVDLAEDSVEKQIRSERLAQLVSGRQFVDNHMNAYVNSIQH
;
A
#
# COMPACT_ATOMS: atom_id res chain seq x y z
N MET A 1 -2.95 12.36 6.69
CA MET A 1 -2.64 12.41 8.14
C MET A 1 -2.08 13.75 8.60
N HIS A 2 -0.92 14.20 8.09
CA HIS A 2 -0.32 15.50 8.49
C HIS A 2 -1.31 16.67 8.32
N ALA A 3 -1.99 16.76 7.18
CA ALA A 3 -3.02 17.78 6.93
C ALA A 3 -4.18 17.79 7.95
N ASN A 4 -4.40 16.66 8.62
CA ASN A 4 -5.42 16.46 9.65
C ASN A 4 -4.87 16.63 11.09
N GLY A 5 -3.62 17.10 11.23
CA GLY A 5 -3.06 17.48 12.53
C GLY A 5 -2.46 16.35 13.37
N ILE A 6 -2.25 15.16 12.79
CA ILE A 6 -1.44 14.12 13.47
C ILE A 6 0.03 14.57 13.39
N PRO A 7 0.73 14.75 14.53
CA PRO A 7 2.12 15.20 14.52
C PRO A 7 3.07 14.07 14.11
N ASP A 8 4.20 14.43 13.48
CA ASP A 8 5.18 13.46 12.95
C ASP A 8 5.79 12.54 14.03
N GLU A 9 5.78 12.95 15.31
CA GLU A 9 6.19 12.10 16.43
C GLU A 9 5.31 10.84 16.59
N ASN A 10 4.08 10.90 16.07
CA ASN A 10 3.10 9.81 16.07
C ASN A 10 2.94 9.13 14.71
N ILE A 11 3.73 9.52 13.70
CA ILE A 11 3.75 8.91 12.37
C ILE A 11 5.09 8.23 12.19
N ILE A 12 5.06 6.96 11.78
CA ILE A 12 6.27 6.16 11.49
C ILE A 12 6.19 5.73 10.04
N VAL A 13 7.14 6.17 9.21
CA VAL A 13 7.12 5.88 7.77
C VAL A 13 8.22 4.90 7.39
N PHE A 14 7.82 3.87 6.66
CA PHE A 14 8.68 2.93 5.96
C PHE A 14 8.54 3.17 4.46
N HIS A 15 9.62 3.58 3.80
CA HIS A 15 9.68 3.66 2.34
C HIS A 15 11.14 3.57 1.91
N TYR A 16 11.44 2.90 0.79
CA TYR A 16 12.83 2.63 0.42
C TYR A 16 13.63 3.92 0.10
N ASP A 17 12.92 5.00 -0.26
CA ASP A 17 13.44 6.35 -0.56
C ASP A 17 14.31 6.46 -1.83
N ASP A 18 14.00 5.66 -2.85
CA ASP A 18 14.73 5.59 -4.12
C ASP A 18 13.98 6.18 -5.33
N ILE A 19 12.78 6.75 -5.12
CA ILE A 19 11.94 7.31 -6.20
C ILE A 19 12.20 8.80 -6.44
N ALA A 20 12.14 9.64 -5.40
CA ALA A 20 12.17 11.10 -5.57
C ALA A 20 13.46 11.60 -6.25
N ASN A 21 14.60 10.96 -5.97
CA ASN A 21 15.90 11.32 -6.56
C ASN A 21 16.42 10.27 -7.55
N ASN A 22 15.54 9.39 -8.05
CA ASN A 22 15.90 8.44 -9.09
C ASN A 22 16.36 9.16 -10.36
N GLN A 23 17.31 8.59 -11.09
CA GLN A 23 17.77 9.15 -12.36
C GLN A 23 16.69 9.12 -13.45
N ASP A 24 15.76 8.18 -13.34
CA ASP A 24 14.65 8.05 -14.29
C ASP A 24 13.51 9.01 -13.99
N ASN A 25 13.41 9.54 -12.75
CA ASN A 25 12.37 10.48 -12.36
C ASN A 25 12.50 11.82 -13.10
N LYS A 26 11.47 12.19 -13.86
CA LYS A 26 11.43 13.44 -14.64
C LYS A 26 11.12 14.66 -13.79
N TYR A 27 10.75 14.48 -12.52
CA TYR A 27 10.52 15.52 -11.52
C TYR A 27 11.43 15.32 -10.29
N PRO A 28 12.74 15.64 -10.39
CA PRO A 28 13.68 15.41 -9.29
C PRO A 28 13.23 16.06 -7.98
N GLY A 29 13.30 15.29 -6.89
CA GLY A 29 12.90 15.68 -5.55
C GLY A 29 11.39 15.66 -5.28
N LYS A 30 10.57 15.17 -6.21
CA LYS A 30 9.11 15.11 -6.09
C LYS A 30 8.58 13.70 -6.36
N VAL A 31 7.45 13.39 -5.73
CA VAL A 31 6.61 12.22 -6.05
C VAL A 31 5.17 12.70 -6.18
N ILE A 32 4.43 12.17 -7.15
CA ILE A 32 3.01 12.45 -7.37
C ILE A 32 2.24 11.15 -7.30
N ASN A 33 1.00 11.18 -6.80
CA ASN A 33 0.13 9.99 -6.68
C ASN A 33 -1.01 9.96 -7.71
N TRP A 34 -1.13 11.00 -8.55
CA TRP A 34 -2.04 11.02 -9.69
C TRP A 34 -1.55 12.03 -10.73
N PRO A 35 -2.02 11.95 -11.99
CA PRO A 35 -1.58 12.84 -13.05
C PRO A 35 -1.82 14.31 -12.70
N GLU A 36 -0.79 15.14 -12.90
CA GLU A 36 -0.79 16.57 -12.55
C GLU A 36 -1.09 16.86 -11.06
N GLY A 37 -0.97 15.85 -10.20
CA GLY A 37 -1.15 15.97 -8.76
C GLY A 37 -0.08 16.83 -8.07
N PRO A 38 -0.33 17.23 -6.82
CA PRO A 38 0.65 17.92 -5.99
C PRO A 38 1.81 16.97 -5.65
N ASP A 39 2.92 17.57 -5.24
CA ASP A 39 4.02 16.81 -4.64
C ASP A 39 3.57 16.24 -3.28
N VAL A 40 3.61 14.92 -3.15
CA VAL A 40 3.26 14.18 -1.93
C VAL A 40 4.51 13.70 -1.16
N TYR A 41 5.71 13.98 -1.66
CA TYR A 41 6.97 13.58 -1.03
C TYR A 41 7.51 14.58 -0.01
N HIS A 42 7.19 15.87 -0.19
CA HIS A 42 7.65 16.91 0.71
C HIS A 42 7.23 16.65 2.15
N ASP A 43 8.18 16.81 3.09
CA ASP A 43 8.00 16.61 4.53
C ASP A 43 7.54 15.21 4.97
N VAL A 44 7.58 14.19 4.08
CA VAL A 44 7.35 12.80 4.49
C VAL A 44 8.50 12.35 5.42
N PRO A 45 8.22 11.87 6.64
CA PRO A 45 9.25 11.35 7.54
C PRO A 45 10.04 10.20 6.92
N LYS A 46 11.34 10.11 7.27
CA LYS A 46 12.26 9.08 6.78
C LYS A 46 12.75 8.19 7.93
N ASP A 47 11.81 7.55 8.63
CA ASP A 47 12.12 6.81 9.85
C ASP A 47 12.88 5.50 9.56
N TYR A 48 12.43 4.79 8.51
CA TYR A 48 13.05 3.57 8.01
C TYR A 48 13.14 3.64 6.48
N THR A 49 14.36 3.73 5.96
CA THR A 49 14.65 3.85 4.52
C THR A 49 15.66 2.82 4.05
N GLY A 50 15.70 2.55 2.75
CA GLY A 50 16.61 1.56 2.15
C GLY A 50 16.52 0.20 2.85
N ASN A 51 17.68 -0.34 3.22
CA ASN A 51 17.80 -1.67 3.84
C ASN A 51 17.16 -1.79 5.24
N GLU A 52 16.67 -0.69 5.82
CA GLU A 52 15.94 -0.73 7.08
C GLU A 52 14.45 -1.05 6.89
N VAL A 53 13.96 -1.01 5.65
CA VAL A 53 12.60 -1.42 5.28
C VAL A 53 12.54 -2.94 5.24
N THR A 54 12.34 -3.54 6.41
CA THR A 54 12.29 -5.01 6.58
C THR A 54 11.08 -5.44 7.39
N PRO A 55 10.59 -6.69 7.21
CA PRO A 55 9.49 -7.20 8.04
C PRO A 55 9.87 -7.24 9.53
N GLU A 56 11.14 -7.51 9.85
CA GLU A 56 11.61 -7.53 11.23
C GLU A 56 11.47 -6.16 11.90
N ASN A 57 11.96 -5.10 11.24
CA ASN A 57 11.85 -3.74 11.76
C ASN A 57 10.39 -3.31 11.85
N PHE A 58 9.57 -3.63 10.83
CA PHE A 58 8.14 -3.34 10.84
C PHE A 58 7.43 -3.97 12.04
N LEU A 59 7.62 -5.28 12.28
CA LEU A 59 7.00 -5.98 13.40
C LEU A 59 7.53 -5.49 14.76
N LYS A 60 8.82 -5.16 14.87
CA LYS A 60 9.41 -4.55 16.07
C LYS A 60 8.86 -3.15 16.35
N VAL A 61 8.65 -2.34 15.31
CA VAL A 61 8.01 -1.03 15.41
C VAL A 61 6.59 -1.17 15.94
N LEU A 62 5.80 -2.09 15.36
CA LEU A 62 4.44 -2.37 15.82
C LEU A 62 4.41 -2.79 17.30
N ALA A 63 5.35 -3.65 17.71
CA ALA A 63 5.46 -4.11 19.09
C ALA A 63 5.94 -3.03 20.10
N GLY A 64 6.47 -1.91 19.62
CA GLY A 64 7.11 -0.89 20.47
C GLY A 64 8.42 -1.40 21.08
N ASP A 65 9.28 -2.01 20.24
CA ASP A 65 10.52 -2.65 20.65
C ASP A 65 11.51 -1.70 21.34
N LYS A 66 12.04 -2.14 22.49
CA LYS A 66 12.91 -1.32 23.33
C LYS A 66 14.34 -1.24 22.82
N GLU A 67 14.82 -2.24 22.07
CA GLU A 67 16.17 -2.21 21.52
C GLU A 67 16.25 -1.20 20.37
N LEU A 68 15.25 -1.19 19.48
CA LEU A 68 15.11 -0.16 18.45
C LEU A 68 14.97 1.24 19.06
N GLU A 69 14.12 1.40 20.08
CA GLU A 69 13.97 2.68 20.78
C GLU A 69 15.30 3.16 21.39
N ASN A 70 16.02 2.27 22.07
CA ASN A 70 17.33 2.58 22.67
C ASN A 70 18.40 2.90 21.61
N ALA A 71 18.26 2.37 20.40
CA ALA A 71 19.09 2.71 19.24
C ALA A 71 18.70 4.05 18.59
N GLY A 72 17.73 4.77 19.16
CA GLY A 72 17.26 6.06 18.65
C GLY A 72 16.27 5.96 17.49
N LYS A 73 15.74 4.77 17.20
CA LYS A 73 14.72 4.57 16.16
C LYS A 73 13.32 4.83 16.70
N LYS A 74 12.45 5.35 15.83
CA LYS A 74 11.05 5.62 16.16
C LYS A 74 10.25 4.32 16.14
N VAL A 75 9.59 3.98 17.24
CA VAL A 75 8.71 2.81 17.38
C VAL A 75 7.35 3.24 17.91
N LEU A 76 6.31 2.40 17.80
CA LEU A 76 5.03 2.72 18.41
C LEU A 76 5.16 2.81 19.93
N LYS A 77 4.68 3.92 20.49
CA LYS A 77 4.61 4.16 21.94
C LYS A 77 3.17 4.20 22.46
N SER A 78 2.23 3.71 21.65
CA SER A 78 0.81 3.67 21.97
C SER A 78 0.51 2.79 23.19
N GLY A 79 -0.47 3.22 23.96
CA GLY A 79 -0.98 2.58 25.16
C GLY A 79 -2.47 2.17 25.04
N PRO A 80 -3.10 1.79 26.17
CA PRO A 80 -4.44 1.22 26.18
C PRO A 80 -5.56 2.15 25.68
N ASP A 81 -5.32 3.46 25.68
CA ASP A 81 -6.31 4.47 25.31
C ASP A 81 -6.10 5.02 23.89
N ASP A 82 -5.03 4.62 23.21
CA ASP A 82 -4.65 5.16 21.90
C ASP A 82 -5.27 4.38 20.74
N HIS A 83 -5.56 5.08 19.64
CA HIS A 83 -5.89 4.44 18.37
C HIS A 83 -4.65 4.29 17.50
N VAL A 84 -4.53 3.14 16.83
CA VAL A 84 -3.43 2.86 15.90
C VAL A 84 -4.01 2.67 14.50
N PHE A 85 -3.44 3.36 13.53
CA PHE A 85 -3.71 3.12 12.11
C PHE A 85 -2.43 2.60 11.44
N VAL A 86 -2.57 1.51 10.70
CA VAL A 86 -1.49 0.94 9.90
C VAL A 86 -1.96 0.88 8.46
N PHE A 87 -1.14 1.42 7.56
CA PHE A 87 -1.33 1.28 6.12
C PHE A 87 -0.07 0.64 5.54
N PHE A 88 -0.29 -0.43 4.79
CA PHE A 88 0.73 -1.16 4.07
C PHE A 88 0.36 -1.14 2.60
N ASP A 89 1.32 -0.76 1.76
CA ASP A 89 1.17 -0.68 0.32
C ASP A 89 2.42 -1.26 -0.33
N ASP A 90 2.24 -2.30 -1.14
CA ASP A 90 3.30 -2.91 -1.94
C ASP A 90 2.70 -3.60 -3.17
N HIS A 91 3.59 -3.87 -4.13
CA HIS A 91 3.25 -4.57 -5.36
C HIS A 91 3.44 -6.08 -5.22
N ASP A 92 2.49 -6.87 -5.76
CA ASP A 92 2.44 -8.34 -5.63
C ASP A 92 2.00 -8.82 -4.23
N LEU A 93 2.71 -9.75 -3.57
CA LEU A 93 2.33 -10.21 -2.23
C LEU A 93 2.60 -9.14 -1.17
N VAL A 94 2.33 -9.40 0.11
CA VAL A 94 2.82 -8.54 1.20
C VAL A 94 4.33 -8.72 1.34
N CYS A 95 5.11 -8.02 0.51
CA CYS A 95 6.55 -8.05 0.50
C CYS A 95 7.20 -6.81 1.10
N PHE A 96 8.47 -6.99 1.41
CA PHE A 96 9.41 -5.93 1.66
C PHE A 96 10.48 -6.08 0.56
N PRO A 97 11.29 -5.04 0.29
CA PRO A 97 12.22 -5.01 -0.83
C PRO A 97 13.10 -6.27 -1.01
N GLU A 98 13.45 -6.94 0.09
CA GLU A 98 14.33 -8.12 0.09
C GLU A 98 13.63 -9.44 0.49
N THR A 99 12.42 -9.41 1.07
CA THR A 99 11.79 -10.60 1.65
C THR A 99 10.30 -10.40 1.95
N TYR A 100 9.59 -11.45 2.39
CA TYR A 100 8.14 -11.42 2.61
C TYR A 100 7.75 -11.27 4.08
N LEU A 101 6.64 -10.58 4.32
CA LEU A 101 5.97 -10.60 5.62
C LEU A 101 4.93 -11.72 5.66
N TYR A 102 5.21 -12.77 6.43
CA TYR A 102 4.26 -13.87 6.60
C TYR A 102 3.08 -13.48 7.49
N ALA A 103 1.87 -13.83 7.06
CA ALA A 103 0.61 -13.63 7.80
C ALA A 103 0.67 -14.14 9.25
N SER A 104 1.35 -15.25 9.50
CA SER A 104 1.53 -15.82 10.84
C SER A 104 2.31 -14.90 11.77
N ASN A 105 3.37 -14.25 11.26
CA ASN A 105 4.22 -13.36 12.05
C ASN A 105 3.47 -12.07 12.37
N LEU A 106 2.81 -11.48 11.37
CA LEU A 106 1.95 -10.31 11.56
C LEU A 106 0.85 -10.60 12.59
N THR A 107 0.11 -11.70 12.42
CA THR A 107 -0.97 -12.09 13.32
C THR A 107 -0.46 -12.30 14.75
N GLN A 108 0.70 -12.92 14.92
CA GLN A 108 1.29 -13.13 16.24
C GLN A 108 1.65 -11.78 16.90
N THR A 109 2.30 -10.87 16.17
CA THR A 109 2.61 -9.53 16.65
C THR A 109 1.35 -8.76 17.05
N LEU A 110 0.29 -8.80 16.24
CA LEU A 110 -0.99 -8.14 16.55
C LEU A 110 -1.66 -8.69 17.83
N LYS A 111 -1.61 -10.01 18.03
CA LYS A 111 -2.07 -10.65 19.28
C LYS A 111 -1.23 -10.24 20.48
N ASP A 112 0.08 -10.14 20.31
CA ASP A 112 0.98 -9.70 21.38
C ASP A 112 0.77 -8.23 21.72
N MET A 113 0.54 -7.36 20.73
CA MET A 113 0.15 -5.97 20.96
C MET A 113 -1.15 -5.87 21.77
N HIS A 114 -2.17 -6.66 21.41
CA HIS A 114 -3.44 -6.71 22.15
C HIS A 114 -3.22 -7.13 23.60
N LYS A 115 -2.52 -8.25 23.82
CA LYS A 115 -2.21 -8.80 25.16
C LYS A 115 -1.44 -7.80 26.03
N ASN A 116 -0.60 -6.96 25.43
CA ASN A 116 0.20 -5.96 26.11
C ASN A 116 -0.46 -4.58 26.17
N ASN A 117 -1.76 -4.46 25.86
CA ASN A 117 -2.54 -3.23 25.91
C ASN A 117 -1.90 -2.07 25.13
N LYS A 118 -1.44 -2.35 23.92
CA LYS A 118 -0.73 -1.37 23.06
C LYS A 118 -1.66 -0.46 22.25
N TYR A 119 -2.97 -0.66 22.33
CA TYR A 119 -3.99 0.16 21.68
C TYR A 119 -5.36 -0.08 22.31
N SER A 120 -6.24 0.90 22.19
CA SER A 120 -7.69 0.75 22.40
C SER A 120 -8.34 0.07 21.19
N LYS A 121 -8.13 0.64 20.00
CA LYS A 121 -8.58 0.13 18.70
C LYS A 121 -7.46 0.25 17.65
N LEU A 122 -7.36 -0.73 16.76
CA LEU A 122 -6.41 -0.72 15.65
C LEU A 122 -7.13 -0.90 14.32
N VAL A 123 -6.77 -0.07 13.33
CA VAL A 123 -7.22 -0.19 11.94
C VAL A 123 -6.04 -0.52 11.03
N PHE A 124 -6.21 -1.51 10.16
CA PHE A 124 -5.14 -1.99 9.27
C PHE A 124 -5.62 -2.05 7.82
N TYR A 125 -5.04 -1.22 6.94
CA TYR A 125 -5.31 -1.23 5.51
C TYR A 125 -4.14 -1.89 4.76
N ILE A 126 -4.44 -2.83 3.86
CA ILE A 126 -3.43 -3.50 3.02
C ILE A 126 -3.81 -3.35 1.54
N GLU A 127 -2.96 -2.65 0.79
CA GLU A 127 -2.86 -2.73 -0.66
C GLU A 127 -1.77 -3.74 -1.02
N ALA A 128 -2.16 -4.78 -1.75
CA ALA A 128 -1.30 -5.85 -2.28
C ALA A 128 -2.18 -6.89 -3.00
N CYS A 129 -1.59 -7.62 -3.96
CA CYS A 129 -2.13 -8.87 -4.47
C CYS A 129 -2.27 -9.90 -3.34
N GLU A 130 -3.35 -10.68 -3.42
CA GLU A 130 -3.73 -11.68 -2.44
C GLU A 130 -3.77 -11.16 -0.99
N SER A 131 -3.97 -9.85 -0.78
CA SER A 131 -3.92 -9.19 0.52
C SER A 131 -4.92 -9.77 1.52
N GLY A 132 -6.08 -10.27 1.04
CA GLY A 132 -7.04 -11.01 1.87
C GLY A 132 -6.45 -12.22 2.59
N SER A 133 -5.41 -12.85 2.02
CA SER A 133 -4.72 -14.01 2.61
C SER A 133 -4.02 -13.69 3.93
N MET A 134 -3.69 -12.42 4.20
CA MET A 134 -3.05 -11.99 5.44
C MET A 134 -3.95 -12.13 6.66
N PHE A 135 -5.27 -12.02 6.46
CA PHE A 135 -6.24 -12.00 7.56
C PHE A 135 -7.28 -13.12 7.48
N TYR A 136 -7.53 -13.69 6.30
CA TYR A 136 -8.46 -14.80 6.13
C TYR A 136 -8.08 -15.99 7.02
N LYS A 137 -8.93 -16.30 8.02
CA LYS A 137 -8.72 -17.31 9.07
C LYS A 137 -7.54 -17.05 10.02
N HIS A 138 -6.87 -15.91 9.90
CA HIS A 138 -5.71 -15.55 10.72
C HIS A 138 -6.04 -14.47 11.76
N LEU A 139 -6.82 -13.44 11.39
CA LEU A 139 -7.16 -12.33 12.29
C LEU A 139 -8.35 -12.68 13.21
N PRO A 140 -8.18 -12.71 14.55
CA PRO A 140 -9.28 -12.89 15.49
C PRO A 140 -10.23 -11.69 15.49
N THR A 141 -11.48 -11.91 15.87
CA THR A 141 -12.52 -10.87 15.93
C THR A 141 -12.68 -10.23 17.31
N ASP A 142 -11.94 -10.71 18.32
CA ASP A 142 -12.06 -10.33 19.72
C ASP A 142 -10.83 -9.58 20.27
N ILE A 143 -10.00 -9.05 19.36
CA ILE A 143 -8.77 -8.32 19.72
C ILE A 143 -8.80 -6.83 19.37
N ASN A 144 -9.99 -6.24 19.12
CA ASN A 144 -10.14 -4.82 18.82
C ASN A 144 -9.36 -4.33 17.57
N ILE A 145 -9.22 -5.20 16.57
CA ILE A 145 -8.61 -4.86 15.27
C ILE A 145 -9.67 -4.95 14.18
N TYR A 146 -9.73 -3.93 13.34
CA TYR A 146 -10.47 -3.94 12.08
C TYR A 146 -9.48 -3.81 10.92
N ALA A 147 -9.61 -4.66 9.92
CA ALA A 147 -8.72 -4.63 8.78
C ALA A 147 -9.48 -4.64 7.47
N THR A 148 -8.93 -3.99 6.45
CA THR A 148 -9.43 -4.01 5.08
C THR A 148 -8.30 -4.32 4.09
N THR A 149 -8.64 -5.02 3.02
CA THR A 149 -7.67 -5.46 2.02
C THR A 149 -8.16 -5.13 0.61
N ALA A 150 -7.23 -4.89 -0.30
CA ALA A 150 -7.52 -4.55 -1.69
C ALA A 150 -8.16 -5.69 -2.49
N SER A 151 -7.86 -6.95 -2.16
CA SER A 151 -8.29 -8.12 -2.92
C SER A 151 -8.67 -9.33 -2.05
N LEU A 152 -9.26 -10.34 -2.70
CA LEU A 152 -9.45 -11.69 -2.13
C LEU A 152 -8.12 -12.42 -1.90
N PRO A 153 -8.09 -13.51 -1.10
CA PRO A 153 -6.88 -14.31 -0.84
C PRO A 153 -6.21 -14.95 -2.06
N ASP A 154 -6.88 -14.99 -3.21
CA ASP A 154 -6.43 -15.64 -4.45
C ASP A 154 -6.60 -14.72 -5.68
N GLU A 155 -6.59 -13.40 -5.45
CA GLU A 155 -6.81 -12.37 -6.46
C GLU A 155 -5.75 -11.27 -6.39
N GLY A 156 -5.29 -10.78 -7.55
CA GLY A 156 -4.36 -9.66 -7.63
C GLY A 156 -5.00 -8.30 -7.31
N SER A 157 -4.16 -7.33 -6.93
CA SER A 157 -4.51 -5.92 -6.89
C SER A 157 -4.23 -5.25 -8.24
N TRP A 158 -4.48 -3.94 -8.33
CA TRP A 158 -4.47 -3.20 -9.57
C TRP A 158 -3.84 -1.84 -9.38
N ASP A 159 -2.90 -1.49 -10.27
CA ASP A 159 -2.35 -0.14 -10.38
C ASP A 159 -3.42 0.82 -10.90
N MET A 160 -3.17 2.10 -10.71
CA MET A 160 -3.92 3.21 -11.25
C MET A 160 -2.98 4.26 -11.84
N TYR A 161 -3.49 4.97 -12.85
CA TYR A 161 -2.77 6.04 -13.54
C TYR A 161 -1.41 5.63 -14.14
N PRO A 162 -1.40 4.73 -15.15
CA PRO A 162 -0.18 4.46 -15.90
C PRO A 162 0.29 5.74 -16.62
N ASP A 163 1.49 6.21 -16.29
CA ASP A 163 2.09 7.42 -16.84
C ASP A 163 3.28 7.05 -17.74
N THR A 164 3.12 7.24 -19.05
CA THR A 164 4.16 6.91 -20.05
C THR A 164 5.30 7.93 -20.11
N PHE A 165 5.11 9.14 -19.57
CA PHE A 165 6.16 10.14 -19.46
C PHE A 165 7.14 9.81 -18.32
N LEU A 166 6.61 9.31 -17.21
CA LEU A 166 7.38 8.78 -16.08
C LEU A 166 7.77 7.30 -16.26
N GLY A 167 7.11 6.58 -17.15
CA GLY A 167 7.40 5.18 -17.45
C GLY A 167 6.94 4.21 -16.35
N THR A 168 5.96 4.60 -15.53
CA THR A 168 5.45 3.82 -14.39
C THR A 168 3.99 4.18 -14.09
N SER A 169 3.29 3.37 -13.31
CA SER A 169 2.03 3.77 -12.67
C SER A 169 2.30 4.70 -11.49
N LEU A 170 1.33 5.57 -11.15
CA LEU A 170 1.50 6.58 -10.10
C LEU A 170 0.88 6.19 -8.76
N ALA A 171 -0.05 5.24 -8.76
CA ALA A 171 -0.77 4.79 -7.57
C ALA A 171 -1.32 3.38 -7.75
N ASP A 172 -1.92 2.87 -6.69
CA ASP A 172 -2.70 1.64 -6.68
C ASP A 172 -4.18 1.96 -6.48
N LEU A 173 -5.05 1.17 -7.11
CA LEU A 173 -6.47 1.46 -7.23
C LEU A 173 -7.14 1.50 -5.85
N TYR A 174 -6.97 0.50 -4.99
CA TYR A 174 -7.61 0.51 -3.68
C TYR A 174 -7.04 1.63 -2.80
N SER A 175 -5.72 1.82 -2.81
CA SER A 175 -5.04 2.90 -2.12
C SER A 175 -5.60 4.28 -2.48
N GLU A 176 -5.66 4.56 -3.78
CA GLU A 176 -6.18 5.81 -4.31
C GLU A 176 -7.64 6.04 -3.91
N ARG A 177 -8.50 5.01 -3.92
CA ARG A 177 -9.92 5.18 -3.59
C ARG A 177 -10.18 5.50 -2.12
N TRP A 178 -9.49 4.87 -1.17
CA TRP A 178 -9.70 5.21 0.23
C TRP A 178 -9.09 6.58 0.58
N MET A 179 -7.98 6.96 -0.06
CA MET A 179 -7.39 8.30 0.07
C MET A 179 -8.29 9.38 -0.53
N GLU A 180 -8.83 9.15 -1.73
CA GLU A 180 -9.80 10.04 -2.39
C GLU A 180 -11.02 10.29 -1.50
N PHE A 181 -11.61 9.23 -0.92
CA PHE A 181 -12.69 9.37 0.04
C PHE A 181 -12.29 10.27 1.21
N SER A 182 -11.09 10.07 1.76
CA SER A 182 -10.60 10.80 2.92
C SER A 182 -10.42 12.30 2.67
N GLU A 183 -10.07 12.67 1.44
CA GLU A 183 -9.86 14.05 1.03
C GLU A 183 -11.17 14.80 0.74
N GLN A 184 -12.20 14.07 0.31
CA GLN A 184 -13.47 14.65 -0.15
C GLN A 184 -14.57 14.72 0.91
N HIS A 185 -14.40 14.06 2.07
CA HIS A 185 -15.43 13.93 3.10
C HIS A 185 -15.03 14.54 4.46
N ASP A 186 -16.02 14.95 5.26
CA ASP A 186 -15.80 15.31 6.67
C ASP A 186 -15.57 14.05 7.51
N LEU A 187 -14.30 13.75 7.78
CA LEU A 187 -13.86 12.55 8.50
C LEU A 187 -14.42 12.43 9.92
N ARG A 188 -14.92 13.52 10.52
CA ARG A 188 -15.52 13.50 11.87
C ARG A 188 -16.90 12.85 11.86
N THR A 189 -17.57 12.86 10.72
CA THR A 189 -18.91 12.29 10.54
C THR A 189 -18.90 11.06 9.66
N ALA A 190 -17.98 11.00 8.69
CA ALA A 190 -17.81 9.83 7.84
C ALA A 190 -17.21 8.68 8.64
N THR A 191 -17.82 7.50 8.52
CA THR A 191 -17.39 6.28 9.20
C THR A 191 -16.42 5.46 8.36
N LEU A 192 -15.64 4.60 9.00
CA LEU A 192 -14.79 3.62 8.33
C LEU A 192 -15.60 2.67 7.41
N GLN A 193 -16.87 2.41 7.72
CA GLN A 193 -17.76 1.61 6.89
C GLN A 193 -18.17 2.37 5.63
N GLU A 194 -18.52 3.65 5.72
CA GLU A 194 -18.83 4.47 4.53
C GLU A 194 -17.60 4.61 3.63
N GLN A 195 -16.41 4.78 4.23
CA GLN A 195 -15.15 4.75 3.49
C GLN A 195 -14.94 3.41 2.79
N PHE A 196 -15.11 2.28 3.49
CA PHE A 196 -14.96 0.97 2.89
C PHE A 196 -15.99 0.72 1.76
N ASP A 197 -17.24 1.09 1.97
CA ASP A 197 -18.31 0.93 0.97
C ASP A 197 -18.00 1.75 -0.30
N TYR A 198 -17.47 2.97 -0.14
CA TYR A 198 -16.96 3.77 -1.25
C TYR A 198 -15.78 3.09 -1.94
N THR A 199 -14.75 2.72 -1.19
CA THR A 199 -13.54 2.08 -1.72
C THR A 199 -13.88 0.80 -2.48
N MET A 200 -14.67 -0.10 -1.89
CA MET A 200 -15.13 -1.34 -2.52
C MET A 200 -15.91 -1.08 -3.80
N LYS A 201 -16.77 -0.05 -3.83
CA LYS A 201 -17.52 0.30 -5.04
C LYS A 201 -16.63 0.85 -6.16
N MET A 202 -15.60 1.61 -5.80
CA MET A 202 -14.74 2.31 -6.75
C MET A 202 -13.53 1.48 -7.20
N THR A 203 -13.13 0.49 -6.40
CA THR A 203 -12.16 -0.56 -6.75
C THR A 203 -12.90 -1.70 -7.45
N ASN A 204 -13.29 -1.47 -8.70
CA ASN A 204 -14.13 -2.39 -9.48
C ASN A 204 -13.36 -3.51 -10.19
N MET A 205 -12.04 -3.62 -9.96
CA MET A 205 -11.16 -4.59 -10.63
C MET A 205 -10.73 -5.74 -9.70
N SER A 206 -10.89 -5.58 -8.39
CA SER A 206 -10.65 -6.61 -7.36
C SER A 206 -11.76 -6.55 -6.30
N HIS A 207 -11.78 -7.53 -5.41
CA HIS A 207 -12.82 -7.64 -4.38
C HIS A 207 -12.27 -7.26 -3.00
N CYS A 208 -12.43 -5.99 -2.63
CA CYS A 208 -12.01 -5.52 -1.31
C CYS A 208 -12.70 -6.33 -0.19
N GLN A 209 -11.95 -6.64 0.87
CA GLN A 209 -12.46 -7.43 2.00
C GLN A 209 -12.37 -6.65 3.32
N GLN A 210 -13.18 -7.06 4.30
CA GLN A 210 -13.11 -6.61 5.70
C GLN A 210 -12.88 -7.81 6.62
N TYR A 211 -12.07 -7.64 7.67
CA TYR A 211 -11.75 -8.67 8.66
C TYR A 211 -11.73 -8.09 10.09
N GLY A 212 -11.76 -9.00 11.08
CA GLY A 212 -11.63 -8.66 12.50
C GLY A 212 -12.94 -8.19 13.15
N ASP A 213 -12.83 -7.25 14.09
CA ASP A 213 -13.94 -6.64 14.81
C ASP A 213 -14.66 -5.59 13.94
N LEU A 214 -15.63 -6.05 13.14
CA LEU A 214 -16.43 -5.18 12.27
C LEU A 214 -17.24 -4.10 13.01
N SER A 215 -17.35 -4.17 14.35
CA SER A 215 -17.99 -3.08 15.10
C SER A 215 -17.20 -1.78 15.04
N ILE A 216 -15.88 -1.85 14.83
CA ILE A 216 -14.97 -0.71 14.68
C ILE A 216 -15.26 0.05 13.38
N ALA A 217 -15.76 -0.60 12.34
CA ALA A 217 -16.10 0.05 11.07
C ALA A 217 -17.15 1.18 11.25
N LYS A 218 -17.88 1.20 12.37
CA LYS A 218 -18.86 2.25 12.69
C LYS A 218 -18.24 3.51 13.27
N LEU A 219 -16.96 3.49 13.63
CA LEU A 219 -16.26 4.64 14.18
C LEU A 219 -15.96 5.67 13.08
N PRO A 220 -15.91 6.97 13.42
CA PRO A 220 -15.46 8.01 12.50
C PRO A 220 -14.05 7.74 11.98
N VAL A 221 -13.80 8.06 10.71
CA VAL A 221 -12.45 7.98 10.11
C VAL A 221 -11.47 8.90 10.85
N ALA A 222 -11.95 10.03 11.37
CA ALA A 222 -11.16 10.99 12.14
C ALA A 222 -10.52 10.40 13.41
N ASP A 223 -11.10 9.33 13.96
CA ASP A 223 -10.56 8.64 15.13
C ASP A 223 -9.21 7.96 14.83
N PHE A 224 -8.88 7.75 13.56
CA PHE A 224 -7.66 7.08 13.08
C PHE A 224 -6.79 7.95 12.18
N LEU A 225 -7.39 8.78 11.33
CA LEU A 225 -6.68 9.64 10.37
C LEU A 225 -6.58 11.12 10.81
N GLY A 226 -7.09 11.43 12.01
CA GLY A 226 -7.18 12.78 12.54
C GLY A 226 -8.27 13.63 11.87
N TYR A 227 -8.42 14.87 12.31
CA TYR A 227 -9.30 15.84 11.67
C TYR A 227 -8.75 17.25 11.80
N LYS A 228 -9.03 18.08 10.79
CA LYS A 228 -8.72 19.51 10.86
C LYS A 228 -9.92 20.29 11.41
N GLN A 229 -9.70 21.18 12.37
CA GLN A 229 -10.79 21.99 12.94
C GLN A 229 -11.34 23.06 11.99
N THR A 230 -10.55 23.60 11.05
CA THR A 230 -10.98 24.68 10.15
C THR A 230 -10.07 24.82 8.92
N THR A 231 -10.53 24.33 7.77
CA THR A 231 -10.47 24.95 6.42
C THR A 231 -11.30 24.05 5.51
N ALA A 232 -12.03 24.61 4.54
CA ALA A 232 -12.72 23.80 3.54
C ALA A 232 -11.75 22.78 2.92
N PRO A 233 -12.19 21.54 2.63
CA PRO A 233 -11.35 20.55 1.98
C PRO A 233 -10.81 21.15 0.68
N VAL A 234 -9.51 20.98 0.42
CA VAL A 234 -8.96 21.24 -0.91
C VAL A 234 -9.42 20.08 -1.77
N VAL A 235 -10.54 20.27 -2.45
CA VAL A 235 -11.05 19.29 -3.40
C VAL A 235 -10.21 19.45 -4.67
N TYR A 236 -9.37 18.46 -4.96
CA TYR A 236 -8.76 18.35 -6.28
C TYR A 236 -9.81 17.78 -7.23
N GLU A 237 -10.18 18.53 -8.27
CA GLU A 237 -10.93 17.96 -9.39
C GLU A 237 -9.99 16.99 -10.14
N ARG A 238 -10.16 15.69 -9.91
CA ARG A 238 -9.42 14.63 -10.60
C ARG A 238 -10.17 14.28 -11.91
N ASP A 239 -10.11 15.16 -12.91
CA ASP A 239 -10.63 14.87 -14.26
C ASP A 239 -9.62 14.02 -15.06
N VAL A 240 -9.27 12.87 -14.49
CA VAL A 240 -8.32 11.92 -15.08
C VAL A 240 -9.09 10.71 -15.58
N PRO A 241 -8.97 10.33 -16.87
CA PRO A 241 -9.59 9.12 -17.37
C PRO A 241 -9.19 7.91 -16.52
N PHE A 242 -10.18 7.09 -16.16
CA PHE A 242 -9.91 5.85 -15.46
C PHE A 242 -9.06 4.93 -16.34
N GLU A 243 -7.85 4.64 -15.87
CA GLU A 243 -7.00 3.62 -16.45
C GLU A 243 -6.29 2.86 -15.32
N SER A 244 -6.34 1.53 -15.40
CA SER A 244 -5.86 0.62 -14.38
C SER A 244 -5.30 -0.64 -15.04
N THR A 245 -4.25 -1.19 -14.45
CA THR A 245 -3.56 -2.40 -14.94
C THR A 245 -3.36 -3.36 -13.78
N ASN A 246 -3.47 -4.67 -14.03
CA ASN A 246 -3.20 -5.65 -12.98
C ASN A 246 -1.74 -5.47 -12.54
N ASN A 247 -1.50 -5.42 -11.22
CA ASN A 247 -0.20 -5.14 -10.63
C ASN A 247 0.91 -6.05 -11.21
N ARG A 248 0.59 -7.33 -11.43
CA ARG A 248 1.53 -8.30 -12.01
C ARG A 248 1.82 -8.05 -13.47
N ASP A 249 1.02 -7.29 -14.20
CA ASP A 249 1.19 -7.01 -15.63
C ASP A 249 1.67 -5.58 -15.90
N SER A 250 1.73 -4.71 -14.88
CA SER A 250 2.05 -3.29 -15.02
C SER A 250 3.36 -3.02 -15.75
N GLU A 251 4.45 -3.70 -15.37
CA GLU A 251 5.74 -3.54 -16.06
C GLU A 251 5.66 -3.97 -17.54
N LEU A 252 4.94 -5.06 -17.83
CA LEU A 252 4.81 -5.59 -19.19
C LEU A 252 3.96 -4.66 -20.07
N VAL A 253 2.83 -4.20 -19.55
CA VAL A 253 1.92 -3.28 -20.24
C VAL A 253 2.60 -1.93 -20.46
N MET A 254 3.32 -1.40 -19.47
CA MET A 254 4.09 -0.16 -19.63
C MET A 254 5.19 -0.31 -20.68
N ALA A 255 5.96 -1.40 -20.66
CA ALA A 255 6.97 -1.67 -21.67
C ALA A 255 6.36 -1.73 -23.09
N GLN A 256 5.20 -2.36 -23.25
CA GLN A 256 4.49 -2.39 -24.53
C GLN A 256 4.03 -0.99 -24.97
N LYS A 257 3.42 -0.20 -24.08
CA LYS A 257 3.04 1.20 -24.37
C LYS A 257 4.24 2.03 -24.83
N LEU A 258 5.37 1.88 -24.17
CA LEU A 258 6.60 2.58 -24.54
C LEU A 258 7.12 2.15 -25.92
N VAL A 259 7.03 0.87 -26.29
CA VAL A 259 7.36 0.40 -27.67
C VAL A 259 6.45 1.06 -28.70
N ASP A 260 5.16 1.15 -28.42
CA ASP A 260 4.16 1.68 -29.35
C ASP A 260 4.32 3.20 -29.55
N LEU A 261 4.75 3.92 -28.52
CA LEU A 261 5.02 5.36 -28.56
C LEU A 261 6.38 5.73 -29.18
N ALA A 262 7.30 4.77 -29.35
CA ALA A 262 8.63 5.06 -29.87
C ALA A 262 8.60 5.37 -31.37
N GLU A 263 8.97 6.60 -31.73
CA GLU A 263 9.07 7.06 -33.12
C GLU A 263 10.45 6.77 -33.72
N ASP A 264 11.52 6.89 -32.92
CA ASP A 264 12.88 6.60 -33.35
C ASP A 264 13.13 5.08 -33.46
N SER A 265 13.73 4.65 -34.57
CA SER A 265 13.94 3.23 -34.85
C SER A 265 14.90 2.54 -33.87
N VAL A 266 15.89 3.27 -33.33
CA VAL A 266 16.87 2.71 -32.38
C VAL A 266 16.23 2.60 -31.01
N GLU A 267 15.53 3.64 -30.57
CA GLU A 267 14.75 3.62 -29.33
C GLU A 267 13.69 2.51 -29.35
N LYS A 268 12.95 2.39 -30.46
CA LYS A 268 11.96 1.32 -30.62
C LYS A 268 12.59 -0.07 -30.53
N GLN A 269 13.78 -0.25 -31.11
CA GLN A 269 14.51 -1.52 -30.99
C GLN A 269 14.88 -1.81 -29.53
N ILE A 270 15.46 -0.84 -28.81
CA ILE A 270 15.86 -1.00 -27.40
C ILE A 270 14.66 -1.36 -26.52
N ARG A 271 13.54 -0.64 -26.67
CA ARG A 271 12.31 -0.91 -25.91
C ARG A 271 11.71 -2.27 -26.27
N SER A 272 11.77 -2.67 -27.54
CA SER A 272 11.29 -4.00 -27.99
C SER A 272 12.14 -5.14 -27.42
N GLU A 273 13.47 -4.94 -27.32
CA GLU A 273 14.36 -5.90 -26.68
C GLU A 273 14.06 -6.05 -25.19
N ARG A 274 13.82 -4.95 -24.47
CA ARG A 274 13.38 -4.98 -23.07
C ARG A 274 12.04 -5.73 -22.91
N LEU A 275 11.06 -5.42 -23.74
CA LEU A 275 9.76 -6.11 -23.73
C LEU A 275 9.93 -7.62 -23.98
N ALA A 276 10.75 -8.01 -24.96
CA ALA A 276 11.02 -9.41 -25.26
C ALA A 276 11.71 -10.12 -24.08
N GLN A 277 12.61 -9.45 -23.36
CA GLN A 277 13.22 -9.99 -22.14
C GLN A 277 12.16 -10.27 -21.07
N LEU A 278 11.25 -9.34 -20.80
CA LEU A 278 10.15 -9.52 -19.83
C LEU A 278 9.26 -10.71 -20.20
N VAL A 279 8.84 -10.80 -21.46
CA VAL A 279 8.03 -11.92 -21.97
C VAL A 279 8.78 -13.25 -21.82
N SER A 280 10.06 -13.29 -22.19
CA SER A 280 10.87 -14.51 -22.10
C SER A 280 11.08 -14.96 -20.65
N GLY A 281 11.24 -14.01 -19.71
CA GLY A 281 11.36 -14.30 -18.29
C GLY A 281 10.11 -14.97 -17.72
N ARG A 282 8.92 -14.46 -18.06
CA ARG A 282 7.64 -15.07 -17.66
C ARG A 282 7.48 -16.49 -18.20
N GLN A 283 7.69 -16.65 -19.51
CA GLN A 283 7.62 -17.95 -20.17
C GLN A 283 8.61 -18.95 -19.55
N PHE A 284 9.81 -18.51 -19.19
CA PHE A 284 10.78 -19.34 -18.50
C PHE A 284 10.21 -19.85 -17.18
N VAL A 285 9.74 -18.97 -16.29
CA VAL A 285 9.20 -19.37 -14.97
C VAL A 285 8.00 -20.30 -15.13
N ASP A 286 7.03 -19.95 -15.98
CA ASP A 286 5.82 -20.75 -16.20
C ASP A 286 6.15 -22.17 -16.68
N ASN A 287 7.05 -22.29 -17.65
CA ASN A 287 7.45 -23.59 -18.17
C ASN A 287 8.14 -24.46 -17.12
N HIS A 288 9.01 -23.86 -16.28
CA HIS A 288 9.71 -24.59 -15.23
C HIS A 288 8.78 -25.01 -14.09
N MET A 289 7.86 -24.14 -13.66
CA MET A 289 6.87 -24.48 -12.64
C MET A 289 5.92 -25.57 -13.12
N ASN A 290 5.43 -25.48 -14.37
CA ASN A 290 4.58 -26.53 -14.96
C ASN A 290 5.32 -27.86 -15.06
N ALA A 291 6.59 -27.86 -15.49
CA ALA A 291 7.41 -29.06 -15.53
C ALA A 291 7.62 -29.68 -14.13
N TYR A 292 7.88 -28.84 -13.12
CA TYR A 292 8.02 -29.29 -11.74
C TYR A 292 6.73 -29.93 -11.20
N VAL A 293 5.58 -29.26 -11.37
CA VAL A 293 4.28 -29.79 -10.95
C VAL A 293 3.99 -31.14 -11.60
N ASN A 294 4.25 -31.26 -12.91
CA ASN A 294 4.07 -32.54 -13.61
C ASN A 294 5.00 -33.65 -13.10
N SER A 295 6.18 -33.31 -12.58
CA SER A 295 7.15 -34.29 -12.06
C SER A 295 6.78 -34.89 -10.70
N ILE A 296 5.97 -34.19 -9.90
CA ILE A 296 5.56 -34.62 -8.55
C ILE A 296 4.15 -35.22 -8.50
N GLN A 297 3.41 -35.18 -9.61
CA GLN A 297 2.09 -35.80 -9.75
C GLN A 297 2.17 -37.30 -10.13
N HIS A 298 3.38 -37.85 -10.29
CA HIS A 298 3.67 -39.25 -10.60
C HIS A 298 4.53 -39.89 -9.51
#